data_AF-A0A1M7E238-F1
#
_entry.id   AF-A0A1M7E238-F1
#
_cell.length_a   1.000
_cell.length_b   1.000
_cell.length_c   1.000
_cell.angle_alpha   90.00
_cell.angle_beta   90.00
_cell.angle_gamma   90.00
#
_symmetry.space_group_name_H-M   'P 1'
#
loop_
_entity.id
_entity.type
_entity.pdbx_description
1 polymer ?
#
loop_
_entity_poly.entity_id
_entity_poly.type
_entity_poly.pdbx_seq_one_letter_code
_entity_poly.pdbx_strand_id
1 'polypeptide(L)'
;MIDTKELPQRARYYQSVGDGVALSKGGYYTSLKEQYIIFLCPMDIFGRGFPAYHFENRAREDFSVTLNDRTFKNFYIFKKYEDFKDPAVKAYMKYFATRNVDSRETKTINDQVSYYKADTLIRNKYMTYEYDLHESEEKGIAKAKLEMAAAMLADGDSVEKVVRISKLSEEDVLAIKEKLGK
;
A
#
# COMPACT_ATOMS: atom_id res chain seq x y z
N MET A 1 0.41 -8.15 -0.27
CA MET A 1 1.18 -7.08 -0.92
C MET A 1 2.59 -7.61 -1.13
N ILE A 2 2.99 -7.78 -2.39
CA ILE A 2 4.34 -8.20 -2.78
C ILE A 2 5.19 -6.92 -2.85
N ASP A 3 6.42 -6.94 -2.33
CA ASP A 3 7.34 -5.82 -2.48
C ASP A 3 7.82 -5.75 -3.94
N THR A 4 7.36 -4.74 -4.68
CA THR A 4 7.76 -4.52 -6.08
C THR A 4 9.18 -3.94 -6.19
N LYS A 5 9.82 -3.60 -5.05
CA LYS A 5 11.13 -2.94 -4.96
C LYS A 5 11.20 -1.54 -5.57
N GLU A 6 10.05 -0.94 -5.87
CA GLU A 6 9.95 0.38 -6.51
C GLU A 6 9.69 1.52 -5.53
N LEU A 7 9.42 1.21 -4.25
CA LEU A 7 9.07 2.21 -3.26
C LEU A 7 10.11 3.34 -3.13
N PRO A 8 11.44 3.08 -3.17
CA PRO A 8 12.44 4.16 -3.20
C PRO A 8 12.31 5.06 -4.44
N GLN A 9 12.06 4.49 -5.62
CA GLN A 9 11.90 5.22 -6.88
C GLN A 9 10.61 6.04 -6.87
N ARG A 10 9.51 5.48 -6.34
CA ARG A 10 8.24 6.19 -6.12
C ARG A 10 8.42 7.34 -5.16
N ALA A 11 9.17 7.16 -4.08
CA ALA A 11 9.47 8.23 -3.13
C ALA A 11 10.14 9.43 -3.82
N ARG A 12 11.13 9.17 -4.69
CA ARG A 12 11.78 10.22 -5.50
C ARG A 12 10.80 10.88 -6.48
N TYR A 13 9.96 10.09 -7.15
CA TYR A 13 8.98 10.62 -8.09
C TYR A 13 7.96 11.53 -7.39
N TYR A 14 7.36 11.09 -6.27
CA TYR A 14 6.41 11.89 -5.50
C TYR A 14 7.03 13.17 -4.97
N GLN A 15 8.30 13.12 -4.58
CA GLN A 15 9.03 14.33 -4.19
C GLN A 15 9.10 15.33 -5.35
N SER A 16 9.52 14.87 -6.53
CA SER A 16 9.60 15.71 -7.73
C SER A 16 8.25 16.29 -8.15
N VAL A 17 7.18 15.51 -8.05
CA VAL A 17 5.82 16.00 -8.34
C VAL A 17 5.41 17.07 -7.33
N GLY A 18 5.68 16.84 -6.04
CA GLY A 18 5.39 17.81 -4.98
C GLY A 18 6.15 19.13 -5.19
N ASP A 19 7.42 19.07 -5.55
CA ASP A 19 8.24 20.25 -5.84
C ASP A 19 7.74 21.01 -7.07
N GLY A 20 7.32 20.30 -8.11
CA GLY A 20 6.73 20.90 -9.31
C GLY A 20 5.41 21.63 -9.04
N VAL A 21 4.60 21.13 -8.10
CA VAL A 21 3.36 21.81 -7.67
C VAL A 21 3.66 22.98 -6.73
N ALA A 22 4.64 22.84 -5.84
CA ALA A 22 4.98 23.86 -4.87
C ALA A 22 5.65 25.09 -5.52
N LEU A 23 6.44 24.89 -6.58
CA LEU A 23 7.17 25.96 -7.25
C LEU A 23 6.34 26.58 -8.39
N SER A 24 5.79 27.77 -8.15
CA SER A 24 5.13 28.56 -9.20
C SER A 24 6.13 29.03 -10.27
N LYS A 25 5.66 29.25 -11.49
CA LYS A 25 6.49 29.78 -12.59
C LYS A 25 7.17 31.10 -12.16
N GLY A 26 8.50 31.11 -12.14
CA GLY A 26 9.30 32.26 -11.70
C GLY A 26 9.60 32.30 -10.18
N GLY A 27 9.22 31.27 -9.42
CA GLY A 27 9.54 31.16 -7.99
C GLY A 27 11.02 30.85 -7.74
N TYR A 28 11.50 31.25 -6.55
CA TYR A 28 12.88 31.02 -6.12
C TYR A 28 13.02 29.66 -5.42
N TYR A 29 14.10 28.92 -5.69
CA TYR A 29 14.36 27.62 -5.04
C TYR A 29 14.47 27.73 -3.51
N THR A 30 14.93 28.88 -3.00
CA THR A 30 15.02 29.16 -1.56
C THR A 30 13.66 29.24 -0.86
N SER A 31 12.57 29.40 -1.62
CA SER A 31 11.20 29.37 -1.09
C SER A 31 10.61 27.97 -0.95
N LEU A 32 11.33 26.93 -1.37
CA LEU A 32 10.89 25.55 -1.17
C LEU A 32 10.77 25.26 0.33
N LYS A 33 9.58 24.79 0.70
CA LYS A 33 9.26 24.35 2.06
C LYS A 33 9.83 22.97 2.30
N GLU A 34 9.93 22.60 3.57
CA GLU A 34 10.20 21.22 3.93
C GLU A 34 9.14 20.29 3.35
N GLN A 35 9.59 19.17 2.80
CA GLN A 35 8.72 18.19 2.18
C GLN A 35 8.96 16.81 2.78
N TYR A 36 7.87 16.18 3.19
CA TYR A 36 7.87 14.87 3.81
C TYR A 36 7.05 13.91 2.94
N ILE A 37 7.72 12.87 2.42
CA ILE A 37 7.04 11.74 1.79
C ILE A 37 6.92 10.63 2.83
N ILE A 38 5.69 10.21 3.14
CA ILE A 38 5.41 9.20 4.16
C ILE A 38 4.81 7.96 3.50
N PHE A 39 5.49 6.84 3.66
CA PHE A 39 4.99 5.51 3.28
C PHE A 39 4.51 4.77 4.51
N LEU A 40 3.31 4.19 4.42
CA LEU A 40 2.76 3.27 5.40
C LEU A 40 2.87 1.85 4.84
N CYS A 41 3.79 1.06 5.40
CA CYS A 41 4.16 -0.25 4.89
C CYS A 41 3.69 -1.37 5.83
N PRO A 42 3.05 -2.44 5.31
CA PRO A 42 2.68 -3.60 6.12
C PRO A 42 3.88 -4.43 6.55
N MET A 43 4.96 -4.42 5.78
CA MET A 43 6.14 -5.27 6.00
C MET A 43 7.40 -4.41 5.96
N ASP A 44 8.42 -4.85 6.69
CA ASP A 44 9.72 -4.20 6.73
C ASP A 44 10.50 -4.47 5.43
N ILE A 45 10.41 -3.53 4.48
CA ILE A 45 11.05 -3.65 3.16
C ILE A 45 12.58 -3.52 3.20
N PHE A 46 13.14 -2.97 4.28
CA PHE A 46 14.59 -2.79 4.43
C PHE A 46 15.23 -3.91 5.25
N GLY A 47 14.43 -4.70 5.96
CA GLY A 47 14.87 -5.88 6.69
C GLY A 47 15.79 -5.59 7.88
N ARG A 48 15.73 -4.39 8.46
CA ARG A 48 16.61 -4.00 9.59
C ARG A 48 15.94 -4.04 10.95
N GLY A 49 14.66 -4.38 11.04
CA GLY A 49 14.02 -4.55 12.34
C GLY A 49 13.32 -3.30 12.85
N PHE A 50 13.50 -2.12 12.26
CA PHE A 50 12.94 -0.89 12.80
C PHE A 50 11.43 -0.71 12.51
N PRO A 51 10.68 -0.07 13.42
CA PRO A 51 9.28 0.32 13.18
C PRO A 51 9.16 1.52 12.24
N ALA A 52 10.19 2.37 12.18
CA ALA A 52 10.24 3.51 11.27
C ALA A 52 11.65 3.71 10.71
N TYR A 53 11.73 4.11 9.44
CA TYR A 53 12.97 4.51 8.78
C TYR A 53 12.84 5.95 8.32
N HIS A 54 13.86 6.75 8.62
CA HIS A 54 13.94 8.17 8.27
C HIS A 54 15.14 8.36 7.35
N PHE A 55 14.88 8.86 6.13
CA PHE A 55 15.90 9.11 5.13
C PHE A 55 15.97 10.58 4.77
N GLU A 56 17.21 11.07 4.69
CA GLU A 56 17.61 12.36 4.16
C GLU A 56 18.88 12.19 3.32
N ASN A 57 19.21 13.17 2.48
CA ASN A 57 20.43 13.13 1.68
C ASN A 57 21.67 13.47 2.54
N ARG A 58 22.66 12.57 2.53
CA ARG A 58 23.92 12.68 3.27
C ARG A 58 25.11 12.50 2.32
N ALA A 59 26.24 13.14 2.63
CA ALA A 59 27.48 12.92 1.88
C ALA A 59 27.93 11.46 2.01
N ARG A 60 28.52 10.90 0.95
CA ARG A 60 29.00 9.50 0.95
C ARG A 60 30.35 9.37 1.65
N GLU A 61 31.12 10.45 1.63
CA GLU A 61 32.45 10.59 2.20
C GLU A 61 32.39 10.80 3.72
N ASP A 62 31.37 11.53 4.19
CA ASP A 62 31.13 11.80 5.61
C ASP A 62 29.62 11.79 5.91
N PHE A 63 29.15 10.71 6.54
CA PHE A 63 27.74 10.55 6.89
C PHE A 63 27.25 11.53 7.96
N SER A 64 28.13 12.27 8.65
CA SER A 64 27.72 13.33 9.57
C SER A 64 27.21 14.58 8.84
N VAL A 65 27.59 14.77 7.58
CA VAL A 65 27.20 15.91 6.75
C VAL A 65 25.89 15.62 6.02
N THR A 66 24.87 16.43 6.28
CA THR A 66 23.58 16.40 5.56
C THR A 66 23.58 17.46 4.47
N LEU A 67 22.93 17.15 3.34
CA LEU A 67 22.75 18.12 2.24
C LEU A 67 21.83 19.28 2.66
N ASN A 68 20.97 19.06 3.65
CA ASN A 68 19.99 20.02 4.16
C ASN A 68 19.09 20.60 3.05
N ASP A 69 18.71 19.77 2.08
CA ASP A 69 17.79 20.11 0.99
C ASP A 69 16.32 20.15 1.43
N ARG A 70 16.06 19.95 2.73
CA ARG A 70 14.73 19.96 3.36
C ARG A 70 13.79 18.87 2.84
N THR A 71 14.33 17.78 2.31
CA THR A 71 13.54 16.66 1.79
C THR A 71 13.71 15.42 2.67
N PHE A 72 12.57 14.86 3.09
CA PHE A 72 12.54 13.73 4.02
C PHE A 72 11.65 12.62 3.48
N LYS A 73 12.15 11.38 3.54
CA LYS A 73 11.40 10.19 3.12
C LYS A 73 11.30 9.25 4.31
N ASN A 74 10.08 9.01 4.76
CA ASN A 74 9.82 8.26 5.98
C ASN A 74 8.99 7.02 5.66
N PHE A 75 9.43 5.87 6.17
CA PHE A 75 8.76 4.59 5.98
C PHE A 75 8.34 4.04 7.34
N TYR A 76 7.04 3.94 7.58
CA TYR A 76 6.47 3.43 8.82
C TYR A 76 5.98 2.01 8.62
N ILE A 77 6.49 1.08 9.41
CA ILE A 77 6.13 -0.34 9.35
C ILE A 77 5.00 -0.61 10.34
N PHE A 78 3.76 -0.48 9.87
CA PHE A 78 2.61 -0.46 10.77
C PHE A 78 2.35 -1.80 11.46
N LYS A 79 2.82 -2.95 10.95
CA LYS A 79 2.75 -4.22 11.68
C LYS A 79 3.64 -4.27 12.93
N LYS A 80 4.61 -3.36 13.05
CA LYS A 80 5.45 -3.18 14.25
C LYS A 80 4.89 -2.08 15.15
N TYR A 81 3.57 -1.90 15.15
CA TYR A 81 2.91 -0.85 15.93
C TYR A 81 3.26 -0.91 17.43
N GLU A 82 3.57 -2.09 17.97
CA GLU A 82 3.96 -2.25 19.37
C GLU A 82 5.23 -1.49 19.75
N ASP A 83 6.17 -1.34 18.80
CA ASP A 83 7.49 -0.74 19.01
C ASP A 83 7.45 0.81 18.93
N PHE A 84 6.31 1.39 18.57
CA PHE A 84 6.13 2.85 18.57
C PHE A 84 5.92 3.38 19.99
N LYS A 85 6.74 4.36 20.37
CA LYS A 85 6.70 4.98 21.71
C LYS A 85 5.58 6.00 21.87
N ASP A 86 5.27 6.74 20.81
CA ASP A 86 4.21 7.74 20.83
C ASP A 86 2.84 7.05 20.81
N PRO A 87 1.97 7.27 21.82
CA PRO A 87 0.68 6.58 21.92
C PRO A 87 -0.26 6.87 20.75
N ALA A 88 -0.26 8.08 20.22
CA ALA A 88 -1.14 8.47 19.12
C ALA A 88 -0.68 7.82 17.81
N VAL A 89 0.62 7.87 17.50
CA VAL A 89 1.19 7.18 16.35
C VAL A 89 0.96 5.67 16.46
N LYS A 90 1.19 5.09 17.64
CA LYS A 90 0.93 3.66 17.90
C LYS A 90 -0.52 3.28 17.64
N ALA A 91 -1.49 4.09 18.08
CA ALA A 91 -2.90 3.85 17.82
C ALA A 91 -3.22 3.84 16.32
N TYR A 92 -2.69 4.78 15.54
CA TYR A 92 -2.86 4.80 14.09
C TYR A 92 -2.19 3.60 13.40
N MET A 93 -0.96 3.26 13.78
CA MET A 93 -0.25 2.10 13.21
C MET A 93 -1.00 0.79 13.52
N LYS A 94 -1.53 0.64 14.75
CA LYS A 94 -2.38 -0.49 15.12
C LYS A 94 -3.63 -0.55 14.25
N TYR A 95 -4.32 0.57 14.06
CA TYR A 95 -5.49 0.64 13.18
C TYR A 95 -5.15 0.24 11.74
N PHE A 96 -4.02 0.69 11.19
CA PHE A 96 -3.59 0.26 9.84
C PHE A 96 -3.27 -1.24 9.77
N ALA A 97 -2.77 -1.83 10.86
CA ALA A 97 -2.45 -3.25 10.94
C ALA A 97 -3.69 -4.14 11.09
N THR A 98 -4.66 -3.75 11.93
CA THR A 98 -5.75 -4.62 12.39
C THR A 98 -7.12 -4.19 11.89
N ARG A 99 -7.28 -2.92 11.47
CA ARG A 99 -8.56 -2.24 11.23
C ARG A 99 -9.45 -2.09 12.47
N ASN A 100 -8.90 -2.31 13.67
CA ASN A 100 -9.63 -2.14 14.92
C ASN A 100 -9.62 -0.69 15.37
N VAL A 101 -10.78 -0.20 15.78
CA VAL A 101 -10.98 1.14 16.31
C VAL A 101 -10.92 1.08 17.83
N ASP A 102 -9.76 1.43 18.38
CA ASP A 102 -9.48 1.29 19.82
C ASP A 102 -9.30 2.65 20.51
N SER A 103 -9.37 3.76 19.76
CA SER A 103 -9.14 5.11 20.27
C SER A 103 -10.06 6.14 19.59
N ARG A 104 -10.13 7.35 20.16
CA ARG A 104 -10.88 8.46 19.57
C ARG A 104 -10.34 8.82 18.18
N GLU A 105 -9.03 8.84 18.03
CA GLU A 105 -8.31 9.19 16.81
C GLU A 105 -8.59 8.20 15.69
N THR A 106 -8.55 6.90 16.01
CA THR A 106 -8.82 5.81 15.06
C THR A 106 -10.30 5.78 14.67
N LYS A 107 -11.21 6.17 15.57
CA LYS A 107 -12.63 6.33 15.26
C LYS A 107 -12.86 7.44 14.24
N THR A 108 -12.24 8.60 14.41
CA THR A 108 -12.34 9.71 13.46
C THR A 108 -11.86 9.30 12.06
N ILE A 109 -10.72 8.61 11.95
CA ILE A 109 -10.25 8.12 10.64
C ILE A 109 -11.20 7.05 10.08
N ASN A 110 -11.67 6.12 10.89
CA ASN A 110 -12.58 5.07 10.43
C ASN A 110 -13.89 5.65 9.88
N ASP A 111 -14.46 6.67 10.54
CA ASP A 111 -15.67 7.34 10.10
C ASP A 111 -15.44 8.07 8.76
N GLN A 112 -14.30 8.75 8.60
CA GLN A 112 -13.92 9.38 7.33
C GLN A 112 -13.73 8.36 6.21
N VAL A 113 -13.01 7.26 6.47
CA VAL A 113 -12.82 6.18 5.50
C VAL A 113 -14.17 5.56 5.10
N SER A 114 -15.08 5.37 6.06
CA SER A 114 -16.41 4.83 5.81
C SER A 114 -17.26 5.78 4.96
N TYR A 115 -17.21 7.08 5.25
CA TYR A 115 -17.85 8.13 4.46
C TYR A 115 -17.34 8.14 3.01
N TYR A 116 -16.03 8.20 2.82
CA TYR A 116 -15.43 8.24 1.48
C TYR A 116 -15.63 6.96 0.66
N LYS A 117 -15.77 5.79 1.33
CA LYS A 117 -16.10 4.53 0.65
C LYS A 117 -17.57 4.44 0.24
N ALA A 118 -18.47 5.08 0.98
CA ALA A 118 -19.90 5.08 0.70
C ALA A 118 -20.28 6.04 -0.45
N ASP A 119 -19.49 7.10 -0.66
CA ASP A 119 -19.74 8.08 -1.71
C ASP A 119 -19.12 7.66 -3.06
N THR A 120 -19.97 7.25 -4.00
CA THR A 120 -19.60 6.81 -5.35
C THR A 120 -18.92 7.90 -6.18
N LEU A 121 -19.25 9.17 -5.96
CA LEU A 121 -18.66 10.30 -6.69
C LEU A 121 -17.25 10.58 -6.18
N ILE A 122 -17.04 10.48 -4.86
CA ILE A 122 -15.73 10.71 -4.28
C ILE A 122 -14.78 9.54 -4.56
N ARG A 123 -15.28 8.31 -4.59
CA ARG A 123 -14.50 7.14 -5.03
C ARG A 123 -13.85 7.41 -6.40
N ASN A 124 -14.63 7.86 -7.39
CA ASN A 124 -14.09 8.16 -8.73
C ASN A 124 -13.06 9.30 -8.76
N LYS A 125 -13.08 10.22 -7.77
CA LYS A 125 -12.16 11.37 -7.71
C LYS A 125 -10.81 11.03 -7.08
N TYR A 126 -10.76 10.02 -6.19
CA TYR A 126 -9.53 9.53 -5.56
C TYR A 126 -8.82 8.45 -6.37
N MET A 127 -9.52 7.78 -7.29
CA MET A 127 -8.92 6.80 -8.19
C MET A 127 -8.00 7.53 -9.16
N THR A 128 -6.70 7.36 -8.96
CA THR A 128 -5.71 7.68 -9.98
C THR A 128 -5.71 6.57 -11.01
N TYR A 129 -5.43 6.89 -12.28
CA TYR A 129 -5.37 5.91 -13.37
C TYR A 129 -4.49 4.68 -13.04
N GLU A 130 -3.40 4.88 -12.29
CA GLU A 130 -2.54 3.78 -11.82
C GLU A 130 -3.27 2.83 -10.85
N TYR A 131 -4.15 3.35 -10.00
CA TYR A 131 -4.96 2.54 -9.08
C TYR A 131 -6.06 1.80 -9.85
N ASP A 132 -6.69 2.43 -10.84
CA ASP A 132 -7.65 1.76 -11.74
C ASP A 132 -6.99 0.60 -12.50
N LEU A 133 -5.77 0.81 -13.01
CA LEU A 133 -4.97 -0.24 -13.66
C LEU A 133 -4.66 -1.38 -12.68
N HIS A 134 -4.17 -1.08 -11.49
CA HIS A 134 -3.84 -2.11 -10.51
C HIS A 134 -5.08 -2.89 -10.03
N GLU A 135 -6.23 -2.22 -9.80
CA GLU A 135 -7.49 -2.90 -9.45
C GLU A 135 -8.00 -3.76 -10.62
N SER A 136 -7.85 -3.27 -11.85
CA SER A 136 -8.18 -4.01 -13.07
C SER A 136 -7.29 -5.26 -13.23
N GLU A 137 -5.98 -5.13 -12.99
CA GLU A 137 -5.03 -6.24 -13.01
C GLU A 137 -5.34 -7.28 -11.92
N GLU A 138 -5.61 -6.86 -10.68
CA GLU A 138 -5.99 -7.78 -9.61
C GLU A 138 -7.29 -8.51 -9.91
N LYS A 139 -8.30 -7.80 -10.45
CA LYS A 139 -9.56 -8.42 -10.92
C LYS A 139 -9.31 -9.38 -12.08
N GLY A 140 -8.42 -9.02 -13.02
CA GLY A 140 -8.03 -9.86 -14.15
C GLY A 140 -7.36 -11.15 -13.69
N ILE A 141 -6.41 -11.05 -12.76
CA ILE A 141 -5.72 -12.22 -12.17
C ILE A 141 -6.72 -13.11 -11.41
N ALA A 142 -7.62 -12.52 -10.61
CA ALA A 142 -8.63 -13.27 -9.87
C ALA A 142 -9.58 -14.01 -10.82
N LYS A 143 -10.07 -13.32 -11.88
CA LYS A 143 -10.94 -13.91 -12.89
C LYS A 143 -10.24 -15.04 -13.65
N ALA A 144 -8.99 -14.84 -14.06
CA ALA A 144 -8.20 -15.85 -14.75
C ALA A 144 -7.99 -17.11 -13.89
N LYS A 145 -7.78 -16.97 -12.57
CA LYS A 145 -7.69 -18.13 -11.65
C LYS A 145 -9.00 -18.90 -11.58
N LEU A 146 -10.14 -18.20 -11.52
CA LEU A 146 -11.47 -18.81 -11.49
C LEU A 146 -11.78 -19.54 -12.81
N GLU A 147 -11.51 -18.90 -13.95
CA GLU A 147 -11.71 -19.49 -15.28
C GLU A 147 -10.83 -20.72 -15.49
N MET A 148 -9.55 -20.66 -15.07
CA MET A 148 -8.63 -21.79 -15.11
C MET A 148 -9.12 -22.94 -14.21
N ALA A 149 -9.56 -22.65 -12.99
CA ALA A 149 -10.10 -23.67 -12.09
C ALA A 149 -11.37 -24.34 -12.67
N ALA A 150 -12.26 -23.56 -13.28
CA ALA A 150 -13.45 -24.07 -13.94
C ALA A 150 -13.11 -24.97 -15.16
N ALA A 151 -12.16 -24.54 -16.00
CA ALA A 151 -11.72 -25.33 -17.15
C ALA A 151 -11.09 -26.67 -16.73
N MET A 152 -10.23 -26.66 -15.71
CA MET A 152 -9.61 -27.88 -15.19
C MET A 152 -10.66 -28.85 -14.60
N LEU A 153 -11.65 -28.34 -13.87
CA LEU A 153 -12.74 -29.16 -13.34
C LEU A 153 -13.61 -29.75 -14.45
N ALA A 154 -13.86 -29.00 -15.53
CA ALA A 154 -14.59 -29.49 -16.71
C ALA A 154 -13.83 -30.58 -17.46
N ASP A 155 -12.50 -30.50 -17.51
CA ASP A 155 -11.62 -31.54 -18.08
C ASP A 155 -11.47 -32.77 -17.16
N GLY A 156 -12.12 -32.78 -15.99
CA GLY A 156 -12.15 -33.92 -15.08
C GLY A 156 -10.98 -33.99 -14.09
N ASP A 157 -10.20 -32.91 -13.93
CA ASP A 157 -9.14 -32.87 -12.93
C ASP A 157 -9.68 -32.94 -11.49
N SER A 158 -8.92 -33.57 -10.59
CA SER A 158 -9.29 -33.67 -9.17
C SER A 158 -9.25 -32.31 -8.47
N VAL A 159 -10.14 -32.12 -7.48
CA VAL A 159 -10.23 -30.88 -6.68
C VAL A 159 -8.88 -30.52 -6.05
N GLU A 160 -8.17 -31.51 -5.52
CA GLU A 160 -6.82 -31.35 -4.94
C GLU A 160 -5.80 -30.77 -5.95
N LYS A 161 -5.83 -31.27 -7.20
CA LYS A 161 -4.95 -30.78 -8.27
C LYS A 161 -5.28 -29.34 -8.65
N VAL A 162 -6.57 -29.01 -8.70
CA VAL A 162 -7.07 -27.67 -9.04
C VAL A 162 -6.73 -26.65 -7.95
N VAL A 163 -6.91 -26.98 -6.67
CA VAL A 163 -6.52 -26.14 -5.53
C VAL A 163 -5.02 -25.81 -5.59
N ARG A 164 -4.18 -26.82 -5.83
CA ARG A 164 -2.72 -26.66 -5.92
C ARG A 164 -2.30 -25.72 -7.05
N ILE A 165 -2.92 -25.84 -8.23
CA ILE A 165 -2.51 -25.10 -9.43
C ILE A 165 -3.10 -23.68 -9.45
N SER A 166 -4.39 -23.53 -9.14
CA SER A 166 -5.08 -22.23 -9.09
C SER A 166 -4.70 -21.38 -7.88
N LYS A 167 -4.17 -22.03 -6.82
CA LYS A 167 -3.92 -21.42 -5.50
C LYS A 167 -5.18 -20.81 -4.88
N LEU A 168 -6.37 -21.28 -5.28
CA LEU A 168 -7.65 -20.96 -4.66
C LEU A 168 -7.85 -21.82 -3.41
N SER A 169 -8.75 -21.41 -2.53
CA SER A 169 -9.14 -22.25 -1.39
C SER A 169 -9.93 -23.48 -1.85
N GLU A 170 -9.92 -24.55 -1.07
CA GLU A 170 -10.70 -25.75 -1.37
C GLU A 170 -12.20 -25.45 -1.42
N GLU A 171 -12.69 -24.57 -0.55
CA GLU A 171 -14.07 -24.08 -0.54
C GLU A 171 -14.46 -23.42 -1.87
N ASP A 172 -13.59 -22.55 -2.41
CA ASP A 172 -13.84 -21.86 -3.69
C ASP A 172 -13.92 -22.85 -4.85
N VAL A 173 -13.03 -23.84 -4.88
CA VAL A 173 -12.99 -24.86 -5.95
C VAL A 173 -14.22 -25.77 -5.88
N LEU A 174 -14.68 -26.15 -4.68
CA LEU A 174 -15.91 -26.92 -4.50
C LEU A 174 -17.15 -26.13 -4.95
N ALA A 175 -17.22 -24.84 -4.65
CA ALA A 175 -18.30 -23.98 -5.11
C ALA A 175 -18.34 -23.83 -6.64
N ILE A 176 -17.18 -23.81 -7.31
CA ILE A 176 -17.10 -23.83 -8.79
C ILE A 176 -17.59 -25.16 -9.34
N LYS A 177 -17.18 -26.29 -8.73
CA LYS A 177 -17.59 -27.63 -9.13
C LYS A 177 -19.10 -27.83 -9.01
N GLU A 178 -19.72 -27.34 -7.93
CA GLU A 178 -21.17 -27.40 -7.74
C GLU A 178 -21.93 -26.60 -8.81
N LYS A 179 -21.39 -25.46 -9.25
CA LYS A 179 -21.97 -24.65 -10.33
C LYS A 179 -21.84 -25.28 -11.72
N LEU A 180 -20.79 -26.08 -11.96
CA LEU A 180 -20.59 -26.80 -13.22
C LEU A 180 -21.40 -28.10 -13.32
N GLY A 181 -21.83 -28.66 -12.18
CA GLY A 181 -22.65 -29.87 -12.11
C GLY A 181 -24.17 -29.63 -12.18
N LYS A 182 -24.62 -28.38 -12.32
CA LYS A 182 -26.00 -27.99 -12.63
C LYS A 182 -26.15 -27.72 -14.11
#